data_AF-A0A0F9ANK0-F1
#
_entry.id   AF-A0A0F9ANK0-F1
#
_cell.length_a   1.000
_cell.length_b   1.000
_cell.length_c   1.000
_cell.angle_alpha   90.00
_cell.angle_beta   90.00
_cell.angle_gamma   90.00
#
_symmetry.space_group_name_H-M   'P 1'
#
loop_
_entity.id
_entity.type
_entity.pdbx_description
1 polymer ?
#
loop_
_entity_poly.entity_id
_entity_poly.type
_entity_poly.pdbx_seq_one_letter_code
_entity_poly.pdbx_strand_id
1 'polypeptide(L)'
;MIANSMDTRCRLRPVGKAKMTATNGVLIGPAAPKFVTNIFPNLNLTRYKYNKMTSFTDFLPDGSARNEIFFYGGHDVYVEGVTKADDTMQYNLGLVLMGSAFPPEALRDWKQGRVPILKIKGLIKGGKILNEVVSYPLPNETLFEIFLRNSLVYRAWVNLQKKPHSPTDGSP
;
A
#
# COMPACT_ATOMS: atom_id res chain seq x y z
N MET A 1 -14.01 30.93 4.26
CA MET A 1 -13.52 29.73 4.99
C MET A 1 -14.31 29.66 6.31
N ILE A 2 -15.40 28.90 6.36
CA ILE A 2 -16.41 28.95 7.44
C ILE A 2 -15.97 28.15 8.70
N ALA A 3 -14.98 27.27 8.56
CA ALA A 3 -14.54 26.40 9.65
C ALA A 3 -13.81 27.13 10.81
N ASN A 4 -13.26 28.33 10.58
CA ASN A 4 -12.52 29.09 11.60
C ASN A 4 -13.41 30.00 12.46
N SER A 5 -14.73 30.07 12.20
CA SER A 5 -15.66 30.95 12.94
C SER A 5 -16.53 30.22 13.97
N MET A 6 -16.24 28.96 14.28
CA MET A 6 -17.02 28.16 15.24
C MET A 6 -16.25 27.93 16.54
N ASP A 7 -17.00 27.88 17.65
CA ASP A 7 -16.51 27.66 19.01
C ASP A 7 -15.55 26.45 19.08
N THR A 8 -14.39 26.63 19.71
CA THR A 8 -13.38 25.57 19.93
C THR A 8 -13.93 24.32 20.62
N ARG A 9 -15.08 24.41 21.31
CA ARG A 9 -15.81 23.28 21.91
C ARG A 9 -16.48 22.37 20.87
N CYS A 10 -16.77 22.88 19.68
CA CYS A 10 -17.38 22.15 18.56
C CYS A 10 -16.40 22.07 17.39
N ARG A 11 -15.38 21.21 17.51
CA ARG A 11 -14.48 20.93 16.38
C ARG A 11 -15.25 20.23 15.26
N LEU A 12 -15.39 20.90 14.12
CA LEU A 12 -15.86 20.28 12.89
C LEU A 12 -14.91 19.15 12.50
N ARG A 13 -15.46 17.94 12.39
CA ARG A 13 -14.73 16.76 11.91
C ARG A 13 -15.16 16.52 10.47
N PRO A 14 -14.27 16.70 9.48
CA PRO A 14 -14.61 16.35 8.11
C PRO A 14 -14.87 14.84 8.06
N VAL A 15 -15.99 14.46 7.44
CA VAL A 15 -16.35 13.06 7.17
C VAL A 15 -16.60 12.95 5.68
N GLY A 16 -16.12 11.88 5.06
CA GLY A 16 -16.29 11.66 3.64
C GLY A 16 -15.10 10.97 2.99
N LYS A 17 -15.08 10.99 1.66
CA LYS A 17 -14.03 10.37 0.86
C LYS A 17 -13.32 11.45 0.04
N ALA A 18 -12.01 11.33 -0.10
CA ALA A 18 -11.20 12.15 -0.98
C ALA A 18 -10.35 11.27 -1.89
N LYS A 19 -10.10 11.78 -3.09
CA LYS A 19 -9.17 11.20 -4.06
C LYS A 19 -8.24 12.32 -4.53
N MET A 20 -6.95 12.08 -4.45
CA MET A 20 -5.91 12.98 -4.95
C MET A 20 -5.07 12.23 -5.98
N THR A 21 -4.65 12.93 -7.04
CA THR A 21 -3.68 12.42 -8.00
C THR A 21 -2.58 13.46 -8.16
N ALA A 22 -1.33 12.99 -8.16
CA ALA A 22 -0.16 13.82 -8.43
C ALA A 22 0.72 13.12 -9.47
N THR A 23 1.54 13.90 -10.18
CA THR A 23 2.47 13.39 -11.19
C THR A 23 3.88 13.92 -10.94
N ASN A 24 4.88 13.19 -11.45
CA ASN A 24 6.29 13.61 -11.48
C ASN A 24 6.84 14.07 -10.12
N GLY A 25 6.77 13.20 -9.11
CA GLY A 25 7.22 13.52 -7.76
C GLY A 25 8.24 12.55 -7.19
N VAL A 26 8.60 12.79 -5.93
CA VAL A 26 9.57 11.99 -5.19
C VAL A 26 9.01 11.70 -3.82
N LEU A 27 8.98 10.42 -3.45
CA LEU A 27 8.74 9.94 -2.10
C LEU A 27 10.09 9.81 -1.39
N ILE A 28 10.20 10.37 -0.20
CA ILE A 28 11.38 10.27 0.67
C ILE A 28 10.97 9.47 1.90
N GLY A 29 11.79 8.49 2.28
CA GLY A 29 11.48 7.60 3.39
C GLY A 29 12.69 6.81 3.89
N PRO A 30 12.47 5.83 4.77
CA PRO A 30 13.53 4.94 5.21
C PRO A 30 13.99 4.00 4.08
N ALA A 31 15.20 3.46 4.24
CA ALA A 31 15.72 2.46 3.32
C ALA A 31 14.95 1.14 3.43
N ALA A 32 14.83 0.44 2.30
CA ALA A 32 14.37 -0.94 2.26
C ALA A 32 15.41 -1.87 2.93
N PRO A 33 15.00 -2.98 3.57
CA PRO A 33 15.92 -4.01 4.03
C PRO A 33 16.72 -4.63 2.88
N LYS A 34 17.97 -5.02 3.16
CA LYS A 34 18.89 -5.62 2.17
C LYS A 34 18.29 -6.84 1.46
N PHE A 35 17.56 -7.70 2.17
CA PHE A 35 16.96 -8.88 1.57
C PHE A 35 15.89 -8.53 0.51
N VAL A 36 15.14 -7.44 0.73
CA VAL A 36 14.14 -6.94 -0.24
C VAL A 36 14.85 -6.38 -1.47
N THR A 37 15.90 -5.57 -1.29
CA THR A 37 16.65 -4.98 -2.40
C THR A 37 17.42 -6.02 -3.22
N ASN A 38 17.72 -7.19 -2.64
CA ASN A 38 18.32 -8.32 -3.37
C ASN A 38 17.30 -9.01 -4.31
N ILE A 39 16.03 -9.04 -3.94
CA ILE A 39 14.94 -9.62 -4.76
C ILE A 39 14.46 -8.61 -5.80
N PHE A 40 14.38 -7.34 -5.41
CA PHE A 40 13.94 -6.24 -6.26
C PHE A 40 15.11 -5.29 -6.52
N PRO A 41 15.97 -5.62 -7.51
CA PRO A 41 17.11 -4.77 -7.83
C PRO A 41 16.62 -3.37 -8.23
N ASN A 42 17.41 -2.35 -7.87
CA ASN A 42 17.11 -0.93 -8.07
C ASN A 42 15.93 -0.38 -7.25
N LEU A 43 15.36 -1.14 -6.32
CA LEU A 43 14.40 -0.59 -5.36
C LEU A 43 15.12 0.38 -4.40
N ASN A 44 14.83 1.67 -4.55
CA ASN A 44 15.37 2.70 -3.69
C ASN A 44 14.25 3.47 -2.97
N LEU A 45 13.92 3.03 -1.75
CA LEU A 45 12.88 3.66 -0.93
C LEU A 45 13.34 4.93 -0.21
N THR A 46 14.66 5.19 -0.11
CA THR A 46 15.12 6.45 0.51
C THR A 46 14.77 7.66 -0.35
N ARG A 47 14.80 7.46 -1.68
CA ARG A 47 14.39 8.47 -2.66
C ARG A 47 13.74 7.79 -3.85
N TYR A 48 12.45 7.54 -3.73
CA TYR A 48 11.68 6.86 -4.74
C TYR A 48 11.01 7.88 -5.69
N LYS A 49 11.44 7.91 -6.95
CA LYS A 49 10.82 8.75 -8.00
C LYS A 49 9.57 8.06 -8.55
N TYR A 50 8.47 8.79 -8.65
CA TYR A 50 7.23 8.31 -9.25
C TYR A 50 6.77 9.23 -10.38
N ASN A 51 6.19 8.61 -11.41
CA ASN A 51 5.58 9.31 -12.54
C ASN A 51 4.13 9.69 -12.21
N LYS A 52 3.44 8.84 -11.44
CA LYS A 52 2.05 9.04 -11.01
C LYS A 52 1.87 8.57 -9.58
N MET A 53 1.06 9.28 -8.82
CA MET A 53 0.56 8.89 -7.51
C MET A 53 -0.95 9.04 -7.46
N THR A 54 -1.64 8.10 -6.84
CA THR A 54 -3.07 8.17 -6.55
C THR A 54 -3.31 7.85 -5.09
N SER A 55 -3.90 8.78 -4.36
CA SER A 55 -4.23 8.67 -2.93
C SER A 55 -5.74 8.65 -2.75
N PHE A 56 -6.21 7.71 -1.95
CA PHE A 56 -7.58 7.63 -1.46
C PHE A 56 -7.59 7.83 0.05
N THR A 57 -8.47 8.71 0.52
CA THR A 57 -8.62 9.00 1.94
C THR A 57 -10.08 8.83 2.33
N ASP A 58 -10.34 8.03 3.37
CA ASP A 58 -11.64 7.97 4.03
C ASP A 58 -11.52 8.68 5.38
N PHE A 59 -12.22 9.81 5.53
CA PHE A 59 -12.33 10.54 6.80
C PHE A 59 -13.50 9.97 7.60
N LEU A 60 -13.21 9.50 8.81
CA LEU A 60 -14.13 8.75 9.66
C LEU A 60 -14.76 9.65 10.74
N PRO A 61 -15.98 9.33 11.24
CA PRO A 61 -16.67 10.14 12.25
C PRO A 61 -15.90 10.30 13.58
N ASP A 62 -15.05 9.33 13.91
CA ASP A 62 -14.19 9.37 15.09
C ASP A 62 -13.03 10.37 14.96
N GLY A 63 -12.88 11.02 13.80
CA GLY A 63 -11.83 11.97 13.48
C GLY A 63 -10.56 11.32 12.93
N SER A 64 -10.54 10.00 12.74
CA SER A 64 -9.44 9.31 12.08
C SER A 64 -9.56 9.40 10.56
N ALA A 65 -8.44 9.20 9.87
CA ALA A 65 -8.35 9.15 8.41
C ALA A 65 -7.64 7.87 7.99
N ARG A 66 -8.33 7.04 7.20
CA ARG A 66 -7.73 5.88 6.53
C ARG A 66 -7.20 6.31 5.18
N ASN A 67 -5.94 6.00 4.88
CA ASN A 67 -5.29 6.38 3.64
C ASN A 67 -4.80 5.13 2.91
N GLU A 68 -5.00 5.11 1.60
CA GLU A 68 -4.39 4.16 0.67
C GLU A 68 -3.81 4.93 -0.51
N ILE A 69 -2.50 4.83 -0.71
CA ILE A 69 -1.74 5.59 -1.69
C ILE A 69 -0.97 4.62 -2.56
N PHE A 70 -1.05 4.80 -3.88
CA PHE A 70 -0.30 4.05 -4.87
C PHE A 70 0.64 4.97 -5.61
N PHE A 71 1.88 4.56 -5.77
CA PHE A 71 2.92 5.27 -6.51
C PHE A 71 3.43 4.40 -7.66
N TYR A 72 3.42 4.95 -8.86
CA TYR A 72 3.82 4.26 -10.08
C TYR A 72 5.13 4.80 -10.62
N GLY A 73 6.10 3.92 -10.86
CA GLY A 73 7.46 4.29 -11.24
C GLY A 73 8.31 3.06 -11.55
N GLY A 74 9.59 3.06 -11.16
CA GLY A 74 10.48 1.92 -11.44
C GLY A 74 10.02 0.61 -10.78
N HIS A 75 9.35 0.72 -9.64
CA HIS A 75 8.66 -0.37 -8.94
C HIS A 75 7.38 0.18 -8.34
N ASP A 76 6.22 -0.41 -8.58
CA ASP A 76 4.99 0.14 -8.02
C ASP A 76 4.94 -0.07 -6.49
N VAL A 77 4.72 1.03 -5.77
CA VAL A 77 4.75 1.08 -4.30
C VAL A 77 3.36 1.44 -3.79
N TYR A 78 2.96 0.85 -2.66
CA TYR A 78 1.79 1.32 -1.93
C TYR A 78 2.17 1.78 -0.52
N VAL A 79 1.35 2.70 -0.01
CA VAL A 79 1.33 3.11 1.39
C VAL A 79 -0.12 3.02 1.85
N GLU A 80 -0.40 2.20 2.88
CA GLU A 80 -1.73 2.13 3.48
C GLU A 80 -1.65 2.29 4.99
N GLY A 81 -2.65 2.93 5.59
CA GLY A 81 -2.61 3.14 7.03
C GLY A 81 -3.76 3.98 7.56
N VAL A 82 -3.63 4.30 8.83
CA VAL A 82 -4.58 5.15 9.56
C VAL A 82 -3.81 6.23 10.31
N THR A 83 -4.28 7.46 10.19
CA THR A 83 -3.98 8.54 11.11
C THR A 83 -5.16 8.69 12.06
N LYS A 84 -4.94 8.56 13.37
CA LYS A 84 -5.97 8.68 14.40
C LYS A 84 -6.24 10.14 14.73
N ALA A 85 -7.37 10.39 15.42
CA ALA A 85 -7.76 11.73 15.85
C ALA A 85 -6.81 12.35 16.90
N ASP A 86 -5.93 11.55 17.51
CA ASP A 86 -4.87 11.99 18.41
C ASP A 86 -3.53 12.24 17.69
N ASP A 87 -3.58 12.34 16.36
CA ASP A 87 -2.44 12.49 15.45
C ASP A 87 -1.46 11.30 15.41
N THR A 88 -1.78 10.18 16.05
CA THR A 88 -0.98 8.96 15.94
C THR A 88 -1.17 8.32 14.56
N MET A 89 -0.07 8.03 13.88
CA MET A 89 -0.07 7.37 12.57
C MET A 89 0.43 5.93 12.66
N GLN A 90 -0.19 5.04 11.88
CA GLN A 90 0.27 3.68 11.64
C GLN A 90 0.10 3.34 10.16
N TYR A 91 1.22 3.13 9.47
CA TYR A 91 1.25 2.91 8.03
C TYR A 91 2.10 1.69 7.68
N ASN A 92 1.69 0.98 6.65
CA ASN A 92 2.47 -0.04 5.98
C ASN A 92 2.88 0.50 4.62
N LEU A 93 4.15 0.33 4.28
CA LEU A 93 4.69 0.63 2.97
C LEU A 93 5.19 -0.68 2.36
N GLY A 94 4.89 -0.89 1.08
CA GLY A 94 5.30 -2.09 0.39
C GLY A 94 5.26 -1.96 -1.12
N LEU A 95 5.52 -3.06 -1.81
CA LEU A 95 5.41 -3.16 -3.27
C LEU A 95 4.02 -3.64 -3.66
N VAL A 96 3.59 -3.25 -4.86
CA VAL A 96 2.45 -3.84 -5.55
C VAL A 96 2.95 -4.53 -6.79
N LEU A 97 2.93 -5.85 -6.79
CA LEU A 97 3.26 -6.64 -7.96
C LEU A 97 2.19 -6.41 -9.04
N MET A 98 2.64 -6.02 -10.24
CA MET A 98 1.76 -5.71 -11.38
C MET A 98 0.80 -4.53 -11.12
N GLY A 99 1.17 -3.58 -10.24
CA GLY A 99 0.31 -2.45 -9.89
C GLY A 99 -0.14 -1.63 -11.11
N SER A 100 0.78 -1.32 -12.00
CA SER A 100 0.57 -0.56 -13.23
C SER A 100 -0.33 -1.27 -14.26
N ALA A 101 -0.58 -2.58 -14.11
CA ALA A 101 -1.49 -3.33 -14.98
C ALA A 101 -2.97 -3.13 -14.63
N PHE A 102 -3.28 -2.56 -13.46
CA PHE A 102 -4.65 -2.39 -12.98
C PHE A 102 -4.95 -0.94 -12.59
N PRO A 103 -6.22 -0.49 -12.71
CA PRO A 103 -6.62 0.82 -12.22
C PRO A 103 -6.47 0.90 -10.68
N PRO A 104 -6.16 2.09 -10.13
CA PRO A 104 -5.92 2.27 -8.70
C PRO A 104 -7.13 1.90 -7.81
N GLU A 105 -8.35 2.02 -8.33
CA GLU A 105 -9.57 1.55 -7.66
C GLU A 105 -9.57 0.03 -7.48
N ALA A 106 -9.20 -0.73 -8.51
CA ALA A 106 -9.11 -2.19 -8.41
C ALA A 106 -8.00 -2.64 -7.44
N LEU A 107 -6.87 -1.92 -7.42
CA LEU A 107 -5.79 -2.17 -6.46
C LEU A 107 -6.22 -1.91 -5.01
N ARG A 108 -7.08 -0.92 -4.79
CA ARG A 108 -7.68 -0.62 -3.48
C ARG A 108 -8.61 -1.73 -3.04
N ASP A 109 -9.48 -2.19 -3.93
CA ASP A 109 -10.53 -3.15 -3.60
C ASP A 109 -9.99 -4.58 -3.43
N TRP A 110 -9.11 -5.02 -4.31
CA TRP A 110 -8.64 -6.41 -4.32
C TRP A 110 -7.48 -6.66 -3.36
N LYS A 111 -6.69 -5.62 -3.07
CA LYS A 111 -5.47 -5.69 -2.24
C LYS A 111 -4.48 -6.78 -2.65
N GLN A 112 -4.58 -7.28 -3.88
CA GLN A 112 -3.79 -8.40 -4.38
C GLN A 112 -2.39 -7.92 -4.80
N GLY A 113 -1.39 -8.80 -4.72
CA GLY A 113 -0.03 -8.48 -5.15
C GLY A 113 0.74 -7.57 -4.21
N ARG A 114 0.16 -7.22 -3.05
CA ARG A 114 0.83 -6.39 -2.04
C ARG A 114 1.89 -7.20 -1.31
N VAL A 115 3.08 -6.64 -1.21
CA VAL A 115 4.22 -7.18 -0.46
C VAL A 115 4.66 -6.12 0.54
N PRO A 116 4.31 -6.23 1.83
CA PRO A 116 4.72 -5.29 2.85
C PRO A 116 6.24 -5.33 3.03
N ILE A 117 6.86 -4.16 3.05
CA ILE A 117 8.30 -4.00 3.24
C ILE A 117 8.61 -3.42 4.61
N LEU A 118 7.81 -2.48 5.08
CA LEU A 118 8.04 -1.83 6.36
C LEU A 118 6.73 -1.29 6.94
N LYS A 119 6.74 -1.11 8.26
CA LYS A 119 5.69 -0.49 9.03
C LYS A 119 6.26 0.77 9.69
N ILE A 120 5.52 1.87 9.58
CA ILE A 120 5.88 3.15 10.18
C ILE A 120 4.82 3.47 11.23
N LYS A 121 5.27 3.76 12.44
CA LYS A 121 4.45 4.36 13.49
C LYS A 121 5.05 5.68 13.90
N GLY A 122 4.22 6.63 14.28
CA GLY A 122 4.70 7.92 14.73
C GLY A 122 3.57 8.83 15.17
N LEU A 123 3.93 10.06 15.51
CA LEU A 123 3.01 11.12 15.89
C LEU A 123 3.17 12.29 14.93
N ILE A 124 2.08 12.77 14.34
CA ILE A 124 2.13 13.93 13.46
C ILE A 124 1.97 15.20 14.30
N LYS A 125 2.95 16.10 14.28
CA LYS A 125 2.84 17.44 14.90
C LYS A 125 3.43 18.51 14.00
N GLY A 126 2.64 19.55 13.72
CA GLY A 126 3.08 20.68 12.88
C GLY A 126 3.55 20.26 11.48
N GLY A 127 2.93 19.22 10.91
CA GLY A 127 3.30 18.68 9.59
C GLY A 127 4.57 17.81 9.58
N LYS A 128 5.16 17.51 10.74
CA LYS A 128 6.31 16.63 10.89
C LYS A 128 5.92 15.35 11.60
N ILE A 129 6.59 14.24 11.25
CA ILE A 129 6.49 12.98 11.97
C ILE A 129 7.49 13.02 13.12
N LEU A 130 7.01 12.82 14.34
CA LEU A 130 7.79 12.70 15.57
C LEU A 130 7.74 11.25 16.05
N ASN A 131 8.77 10.84 16.81
CA ASN A 131 8.89 9.50 17.40
C ASN A 131 8.67 8.39 16.36
N GLU A 132 9.25 8.56 15.18
CA GLU A 132 9.13 7.61 14.09
C GLU A 132 9.77 6.28 14.50
N VAL A 133 8.96 5.23 14.49
CA VAL A 133 9.41 3.85 14.66
C VAL A 133 9.17 3.11 13.36
N VAL A 134 10.26 2.73 12.71
CA VAL A 134 10.24 1.88 11.51
C VAL A 134 10.51 0.45 11.94
N SER A 135 9.62 -0.46 11.57
CA SER A 135 9.82 -1.89 11.75
C SER A 135 9.68 -2.63 10.43
N TYR A 136 10.39 -3.75 10.33
CA TYR A 136 10.43 -4.56 9.12
C TYR A 136 9.80 -5.92 9.42
N PRO A 137 8.97 -6.46 8.50
CA PRO A 137 8.51 -7.84 8.58
C PRO A 137 9.71 -8.79 8.55
N LEU A 138 9.54 -9.97 9.15
CA LEU A 138 10.61 -10.97 9.14
C LEU A 138 10.86 -11.43 7.70
N PRO A 139 12.12 -11.70 7.31
CA PRO A 139 12.44 -12.14 5.95
C PRO A 139 11.59 -13.33 5.48
N ASN A 140 11.33 -14.27 6.37
CA ASN A 140 10.55 -15.47 6.07
C ASN A 140 9.07 -15.16 5.78
N GLU A 141 8.48 -14.18 6.46
CA GLU A 141 7.10 -13.75 6.24
C GLU A 141 6.97 -13.06 4.87
N THR A 142 7.90 -12.16 4.56
CA THR A 142 7.92 -11.45 3.28
C THR A 142 8.22 -12.39 2.11
N LEU A 143 9.16 -13.32 2.27
CA LEU A 143 9.45 -14.34 1.27
C LEU A 143 8.24 -15.26 1.04
N PHE A 144 7.56 -15.69 2.09
CA PHE A 144 6.33 -16.48 1.98
C PHE A 144 5.26 -15.72 1.19
N GLU A 145 5.04 -14.43 1.48
CA GLU A 145 4.07 -13.62 0.73
C GLU A 145 4.46 -13.41 -0.74
N ILE A 146 5.74 -13.17 -1.02
CA ILE A 146 6.25 -13.02 -2.39
C ILE A 146 6.11 -14.33 -3.18
N PHE A 147 6.57 -15.45 -2.63
CA PHE A 147 6.73 -16.71 -3.36
C PHE A 147 5.50 -17.63 -3.32
N LEU A 148 4.65 -17.58 -2.30
CA LEU A 148 3.50 -18.48 -2.17
C LEU A 148 2.18 -17.78 -2.40
N ARG A 149 1.97 -16.60 -1.81
CA ARG A 149 0.69 -15.87 -1.95
C ARG A 149 0.57 -15.15 -3.29
N ASN A 150 1.70 -14.69 -3.84
CA ASN A 150 1.75 -13.92 -5.08
C ASN A 150 2.35 -14.66 -6.29
N SER A 151 2.87 -15.90 -6.14
CA SER A 151 3.46 -16.57 -7.31
C SER A 151 2.41 -17.11 -8.27
N LEU A 152 2.68 -16.84 -9.55
CA LEU A 152 2.08 -17.53 -10.69
C LEU A 152 2.24 -19.05 -10.59
N VAL A 153 3.21 -19.58 -9.84
CA VAL A 153 3.45 -21.01 -9.63
C VAL A 153 2.36 -21.65 -8.75
N TYR A 154 1.97 -21.03 -7.63
CA TYR A 154 0.83 -21.51 -6.84
C TYR A 154 -0.47 -21.43 -7.65
N ARG A 155 -0.66 -20.35 -8.43
CA ARG A 155 -1.81 -20.22 -9.34
C ARG A 155 -1.80 -21.27 -10.45
N ALA A 156 -0.65 -21.53 -11.06
CA ALA A 156 -0.49 -22.57 -12.08
C ALA A 156 -0.73 -23.96 -11.49
N TRP A 157 -0.17 -24.25 -10.31
CA TRP A 157 -0.36 -25.51 -9.58
C TRP A 157 -1.84 -25.74 -9.21
N VAL A 158 -2.51 -24.75 -8.64
CA VAL A 158 -3.94 -24.85 -8.27
C VAL A 158 -4.83 -24.99 -9.51
N ASN A 159 -4.49 -24.30 -10.62
CA ASN A 159 -5.21 -24.47 -11.89
C ASN A 159 -4.92 -25.82 -12.55
N LEU A 160 -3.72 -26.38 -12.38
CA LEU A 160 -3.36 -27.73 -12.83
C LEU A 160 -4.10 -28.81 -12.03
N GLN A 161 -4.28 -28.62 -10.71
CA GLN A 161 -5.04 -29.54 -9.86
C GLN A 161 -6.56 -29.48 -10.08
N LYS A 162 -7.09 -28.37 -10.62
CA LYS A 162 -8.51 -28.23 -10.97
C LYS A 162 -8.93 -28.91 -12.27
N LYS A 163 -8.05 -29.65 -12.95
CA LYS A 163 -8.46 -30.57 -14.03
C LYS A 163 -8.63 -32.00 -13.49
N PRO A 164 -9.86 -32.46 -13.23
CA PRO A 164 -10.22 -33.86 -13.40
C PRO A 164 -10.97 -34.05 -14.73
N HIS A 165 -10.42 -34.95 -15.55
CA HIS A 165 -11.04 -35.69 -16.67
C HIS A 165 -11.73 -34.90 -17.80
N SER A 166 -11.00 -34.69 -18.89
CA SER A 166 -11.60 -34.85 -20.22
C SER A 166 -11.78 -36.37 -20.45
N PRO A 167 -12.97 -36.88 -20.81
CA PRO A 167 -13.04 -38.19 -21.42
C PRO A 167 -12.30 -38.13 -22.74
N THR A 168 -11.36 -39.06 -22.92
CA THR A 168 -10.63 -39.33 -24.16
C THR A 168 -11.59 -39.60 -25.33
N ASP A 169 -11.21 -39.05 -26.48
CA ASP A 169 -11.71 -39.31 -27.83
C ASP A 169 -11.92 -40.81 -28.15
N GLY A 170 -12.83 -41.07 -29.10
CA GLY A 170 -12.80 -42.31 -29.86
C GLY A 170 -14.08 -42.61 -30.64
N SER A 171 -14.22 -42.03 -31.83
CA SER A 171 -15.05 -42.59 -32.92
C SER A 171 -14.62 -44.03 -33.23
N PRO A 172 -15.55 -44.87 -33.71
CA PRO A 172 -15.83 -44.96 -35.16
C PRO A 172 -17.24 -44.51 -35.54
#